data_AF-A0A1Y1YN10-F1
#
_entry.id   AF-A0A1Y1YN10-F1
#
_cell.length_a   1.000
_cell.length_b   1.000
_cell.length_c   1.000
_cell.angle_alpha   90.00
_cell.angle_beta   90.00
_cell.angle_gamma   90.00
#
_symmetry.space_group_name_H-M   'P 1'
#
loop_
_entity.id
_entity.type
_entity.pdbx_description
1 polymer ?
#
loop_
_entity_poly.entity_id
_entity_poly.type
_entity_poly.pdbx_seq_one_letter_code
_entity_poly.pdbx_strand_id
1 'polypeptide(L)'
;MQNTSSALADLSLSDKGNVSTTFANASDDDDCSDSSSAGSAYEGNSAVLDTVTRQQFEEGRTRRFGTTNPEVMDIVFWRAMVEARTDPWGFRQKFPKTSSPGERRGEREDEGISEVNRSADERNSEDEGNGDEQDGKHDGEEQGNGDGDQSSTTATAATEQHQPTESADQAPHKEIFPGYGPPIWCNPGRLGQPRITLLDGTKVEIAGEHEDFYDPDFLVYNDVIVYHPDKTFTIYGYPEEDFPPTDFHTATYHPGSSSIYIIGNMSAPSGTVETPVYWLRTTDWKIFPLAPTGKSPGCIAQHRAELQGDEIRVWGGRRYGGGNGEEGSEVENGKAWVLRLKDLVWREG
;
A
#
# COMPACT_ATOMS: atom_id res chain seq x y z
N MET A 1 -0.42 3.68 29.01
CA MET A 1 0.82 4.42 28.66
C MET A 1 2.02 3.93 29.48
N GLN A 2 2.35 2.64 29.41
CA GLN A 2 3.60 2.08 29.96
C GLN A 2 3.98 0.88 29.07
N ASN A 3 4.73 1.11 27.99
CA ASN A 3 5.45 0.03 27.28
C ASN A 3 6.58 0.48 26.35
N THR A 4 6.86 1.79 26.21
CA THR A 4 7.93 2.28 25.32
C THR A 4 9.34 2.12 25.88
N SER A 5 9.50 1.81 27.18
CA SER A 5 10.84 1.72 27.80
C SER A 5 11.58 0.40 27.54
N SER A 6 10.91 -0.64 27.03
CA SER A 6 11.54 -1.94 26.78
C SER A 6 12.20 -2.05 25.40
N ALA A 7 11.76 -1.29 24.40
CA ALA A 7 12.27 -1.40 23.03
C ALA A 7 13.69 -0.83 22.87
N LEU A 8 14.07 0.17 23.68
CA LEU A 8 15.38 0.82 23.60
C LEU A 8 16.51 0.02 24.27
N ALA A 9 16.19 -0.96 25.13
CA ALA A 9 17.19 -1.71 25.90
C ALA A 9 17.97 -2.74 25.05
N ASP A 10 17.43 -3.16 23.90
CA ASP A 10 18.08 -4.13 22.99
C ASP A 10 19.02 -3.46 21.96
N LEU A 11 19.17 -2.14 21.95
CA LEU A 11 20.02 -1.40 20.99
C LEU A 11 21.51 -1.37 21.36
N SER A 12 22.04 -2.47 21.91
CA SER A 12 23.47 -2.63 22.19
C SER A 12 24.24 -2.93 20.90
N LEU A 13 24.72 -1.88 20.23
CA LEU A 13 25.39 -1.92 18.93
C LEU A 13 26.86 -2.38 19.04
N SER A 14 27.23 -3.40 18.26
CA SER A 14 28.63 -3.70 17.92
C SER A 14 28.89 -3.33 16.47
N ASP A 15 29.87 -2.46 16.25
CA ASP A 15 30.29 -1.92 14.97
C ASP A 15 30.81 -3.03 14.02
N LYS A 16 30.02 -3.36 12.99
CA LYS A 16 30.44 -4.25 11.90
C LYS A 16 29.82 -3.81 10.57
N GLY A 17 30.67 -3.18 9.75
CA GLY A 17 30.69 -3.27 8.28
C GLY A 17 29.42 -2.91 7.51
N ASN A 18 29.46 -1.78 6.82
CA ASN A 18 28.45 -1.31 5.87
C ASN A 18 28.13 -2.38 4.79
N VAL A 19 26.90 -2.87 4.77
CA VAL A 19 26.32 -3.60 3.63
C VAL A 19 25.17 -2.74 3.11
N SER A 20 25.39 -2.07 1.97
CA SER A 20 24.34 -1.31 1.28
C SER A 20 23.32 -2.32 0.77
N THR A 21 22.11 -2.29 1.33
CA THR A 21 20.97 -3.10 0.88
C THR A 21 19.86 -2.14 0.49
N THR A 22 19.93 -1.65 -0.74
CA THR A 22 18.88 -0.82 -1.34
C THR A 22 18.02 -1.72 -2.22
N PHE A 23 16.72 -1.84 -1.91
CA PHE A 23 15.73 -2.20 -2.91
C PHE A 23 14.77 -1.03 -3.04
N ALA A 24 14.88 -0.37 -4.19
CA ALA A 24 13.97 0.67 -4.61
C ALA A 24 12.54 0.11 -4.65
N ASN A 25 11.57 0.92 -4.21
CA ASN A 25 10.19 0.77 -4.66
C ASN A 25 10.20 0.72 -6.19
N ALA A 26 9.58 -0.31 -6.76
CA ALA A 26 9.28 -0.34 -8.18
C ALA A 26 8.52 0.95 -8.52
N SER A 27 9.04 1.70 -9.48
CA SER A 27 8.43 2.92 -9.99
C SER A 27 7.12 2.58 -10.71
N ASP A 28 6.10 3.43 -10.52
CA ASP A 28 4.72 3.34 -11.03
C ASP A 28 4.59 3.48 -12.57
N ASP A 29 5.61 3.13 -13.36
CA ASP A 29 5.60 3.26 -14.83
C ASP A 29 5.42 1.92 -15.56
N ASP A 30 5.26 0.80 -14.85
CA ASP A 30 4.93 -0.49 -15.47
C ASP A 30 3.40 -0.65 -15.53
N ASP A 31 2.84 -0.23 -16.67
CA ASP A 31 1.57 -0.67 -17.22
C ASP A 31 1.32 -2.16 -16.87
N CYS A 32 0.34 -2.44 -15.98
CA CYS A 32 -0.02 -3.77 -15.48
C CYS A 32 -0.53 -4.76 -16.56
N SER A 33 -0.22 -4.54 -17.84
CA SER A 33 -0.64 -5.39 -18.95
C SER A 33 0.39 -6.45 -19.38
N ASP A 34 1.54 -6.57 -18.71
CA ASP A 34 2.46 -7.69 -18.98
C ASP A 34 2.86 -8.47 -17.71
N SER A 35 2.03 -9.46 -17.38
CA SER A 35 2.27 -10.47 -16.33
C SER A 35 3.43 -11.43 -16.64
N SER A 36 4.35 -11.08 -17.54
CA SER A 36 5.36 -12.01 -18.05
C SER A 36 6.81 -11.50 -18.11
N SER A 37 7.28 -10.60 -17.24
CA SER A 37 8.74 -10.32 -17.24
C SER A 37 9.39 -9.76 -15.96
N ALA A 38 9.05 -10.27 -14.77
CA ALA A 38 9.99 -10.22 -13.63
C ALA A 38 10.39 -11.65 -13.26
N GLY A 39 11.61 -12.05 -13.63
CA GLY A 39 12.18 -13.38 -13.38
C GLY A 39 12.22 -13.73 -11.89
N SER A 40 11.12 -14.30 -11.39
CA SER A 40 11.02 -14.87 -10.06
C SER A 40 11.47 -16.31 -10.11
N ALA A 41 12.43 -16.68 -9.25
CA ALA A 41 12.94 -18.05 -9.09
C ALA A 41 11.91 -19.07 -8.54
N TYR A 42 10.62 -18.74 -8.62
CA TYR A 42 9.50 -19.54 -8.15
C TYR A 42 8.40 -19.52 -9.22
N GLU A 43 8.48 -20.42 -10.20
CA GLU A 43 7.33 -20.72 -11.07
C GLU A 43 6.17 -21.17 -10.16
N GLY A 44 5.03 -20.48 -10.24
CA GLY A 44 3.87 -20.76 -9.40
C GLY A 44 3.35 -22.18 -9.60
N ASN A 45 3.07 -22.88 -8.50
CA ASN A 45 2.50 -24.23 -8.59
C ASN A 45 0.97 -24.16 -8.64
N SER A 46 0.41 -23.98 -9.83
CA SER A 46 -1.04 -23.89 -10.03
C SER A 46 -1.80 -25.15 -9.58
N ALA A 47 -1.14 -26.31 -9.50
CA ALA A 47 -1.76 -27.53 -8.97
C ALA A 47 -2.11 -27.43 -7.47
N VAL A 48 -1.47 -26.53 -6.72
CA VAL A 48 -1.83 -26.29 -5.31
C VAL A 48 -3.25 -25.74 -5.18
N LEU A 49 -3.74 -25.02 -6.20
CA LEU A 49 -5.11 -24.53 -6.22
C LEU A 49 -6.10 -25.69 -6.07
N ASP A 50 -5.82 -26.86 -6.64
CA ASP A 50 -6.67 -28.07 -6.59
C ASP A 50 -6.75 -28.72 -5.21
N THR A 51 -5.86 -28.34 -4.31
CA THR A 51 -5.87 -28.80 -2.91
C THR A 51 -6.81 -27.99 -2.02
N VAL A 52 -7.20 -26.78 -2.46
CA VAL A 52 -8.11 -25.90 -1.71
C VAL A 52 -9.55 -26.32 -1.98
N THR A 53 -10.30 -26.60 -0.92
CA THR A 53 -11.76 -26.83 -1.01
C THR A 53 -12.52 -25.51 -1.04
N ARG A 54 -13.77 -25.53 -1.53
CA ARG A 54 -14.65 -24.34 -1.48
C ARG A 54 -14.83 -23.82 -0.06
N GLN A 55 -14.95 -24.70 0.94
CA GLN A 55 -15.07 -24.30 2.34
C GLN A 55 -13.83 -23.54 2.82
N GLN A 56 -12.63 -24.08 2.56
CA GLN A 56 -11.37 -23.42 2.92
C GLN A 56 -11.18 -22.08 2.21
N PHE A 57 -11.61 -21.98 0.96
CA PHE A 57 -11.66 -20.71 0.23
C PHE A 57 -12.58 -19.70 0.94
N GLU A 58 -13.84 -20.05 1.22
CA GLU A 58 -14.78 -19.13 1.86
C GLU A 58 -14.34 -18.71 3.27
N GLU A 59 -13.75 -19.62 4.05
CA GLU A 59 -13.23 -19.34 5.40
C GLU A 59 -11.95 -18.48 5.38
N GLY A 60 -11.14 -18.61 4.34
CA GLY A 60 -9.82 -17.98 4.25
C GLY A 60 -9.74 -16.75 3.36
N ARG A 61 -10.73 -16.51 2.48
CA ARG A 61 -10.59 -15.49 1.43
C ARG A 61 -10.53 -14.06 1.93
N THR A 62 -11.13 -13.74 3.07
CA THR A 62 -11.08 -12.36 3.58
C THR A 62 -9.77 -12.08 4.29
N ARG A 63 -9.23 -10.86 4.15
CA ARG A 63 -8.11 -10.37 4.98
C ARG A 63 -8.43 -10.56 6.46
N ARG A 64 -7.42 -10.93 7.25
CA ARG A 64 -7.52 -11.09 8.70
C ARG A 64 -6.30 -10.46 9.37
N PHE A 65 -6.54 -9.79 10.48
CA PHE A 65 -5.49 -9.31 11.37
C PHE A 65 -5.05 -10.39 12.34
N GLY A 66 -3.79 -10.32 12.77
CA GLY A 66 -3.29 -11.14 13.87
C GLY A 66 -3.90 -10.68 15.19
N THR A 67 -4.00 -11.60 16.14
CA THR A 67 -4.45 -11.33 17.51
C THR A 67 -3.30 -11.22 18.50
N THR A 68 -2.08 -11.54 18.05
CA THR A 68 -0.84 -11.47 18.82
C THR A 68 0.29 -10.96 17.93
N ASN A 69 1.38 -10.48 18.54
CA ASN A 69 2.52 -9.91 17.82
C ASN A 69 3.75 -10.84 17.90
N PRO A 70 4.07 -11.56 16.82
CA PRO A 70 3.20 -11.89 15.68
C PRO A 70 2.31 -13.13 15.94
N GLU A 71 1.25 -13.29 15.14
CA GLU A 71 0.48 -14.54 15.00
C GLU A 71 0.93 -15.27 13.73
N VAL A 72 1.14 -16.59 13.80
CA VAL A 72 1.36 -17.40 12.59
C VAL A 72 0.02 -17.68 11.90
N MET A 73 -0.13 -17.19 10.68
CA MET A 73 -1.36 -17.29 9.90
C MET A 73 -1.38 -18.58 9.09
N ASP A 74 -1.71 -19.70 9.75
CA ASP A 74 -1.81 -21.01 9.09
C ASP A 74 -3.19 -21.22 8.42
N ILE A 75 -3.46 -20.39 7.41
CA ILE A 75 -4.70 -20.41 6.63
C ILE A 75 -4.43 -21.14 5.32
N VAL A 76 -5.08 -22.29 5.10
CA VAL A 76 -4.86 -23.16 3.93
C VAL A 76 -4.95 -22.38 2.60
N PHE A 77 -5.95 -21.52 2.48
CA PHE A 77 -6.12 -20.68 1.29
C PHE A 77 -4.95 -19.70 1.08
N TRP A 78 -4.45 -19.06 2.15
CA TRP A 78 -3.33 -18.10 2.03
C TRP A 78 -2.05 -18.78 1.60
N ARG A 79 -1.77 -19.97 2.16
CA ARG A 79 -0.62 -20.78 1.74
C ARG A 79 -0.70 -21.15 0.27
N ALA A 80 -1.87 -21.62 -0.18
CA ALA A 80 -2.10 -21.96 -1.57
C ALA A 80 -1.93 -20.75 -2.50
N MET A 81 -2.39 -19.58 -2.10
CA MET A 81 -2.22 -18.33 -2.84
C MET A 81 -0.74 -17.93 -3.00
N VAL A 82 0.04 -18.04 -1.93
CA VAL A 82 1.49 -17.76 -1.96
C VAL A 82 2.23 -18.78 -2.84
N GLU A 83 1.90 -20.06 -2.73
CA GLU A 83 2.55 -21.15 -3.50
C GLU A 83 2.16 -21.13 -4.98
N ALA A 84 0.91 -20.82 -5.30
CA ALA A 84 0.41 -20.80 -6.67
C ALA A 84 0.86 -19.56 -7.46
N ARG A 85 1.27 -18.48 -6.76
CA ARG A 85 1.64 -17.19 -7.38
C ARG A 85 0.55 -16.66 -8.34
N THR A 86 -0.72 -16.82 -7.97
CA THR A 86 -1.88 -16.35 -8.74
C THR A 86 -2.53 -15.12 -8.08
N ASP A 87 -3.21 -14.31 -8.89
CA ASP A 87 -4.02 -13.19 -8.43
C ASP A 87 -5.39 -13.65 -7.86
N PRO A 88 -6.17 -12.75 -7.22
CA PRO A 88 -7.55 -13.00 -6.80
C PRO A 88 -8.45 -13.55 -7.92
N TRP A 89 -8.28 -13.04 -9.14
CA TRP A 89 -9.15 -13.37 -10.26
C TRP A 89 -9.09 -14.84 -10.63
N GLY A 90 -7.90 -15.44 -10.65
CA GLY A 90 -7.72 -16.88 -10.88
C GLY A 90 -8.50 -17.74 -9.88
N PHE A 91 -8.58 -17.32 -8.61
CA PHE A 91 -9.40 -18.02 -7.60
C PHE A 91 -10.90 -17.77 -7.75
N ARG A 92 -11.32 -16.57 -8.18
CA ARG A 92 -12.74 -16.28 -8.48
C ARG A 92 -13.26 -17.17 -9.61
N GLN A 93 -12.45 -17.42 -10.64
CA GLN A 93 -12.81 -18.32 -11.73
C GLN A 93 -13.00 -19.77 -11.25
N LYS A 94 -12.15 -20.21 -10.34
CA LYS A 94 -12.22 -21.56 -9.78
C LYS A 94 -13.41 -21.76 -8.84
N PHE A 95 -13.71 -20.76 -8.01
CA PHE A 95 -14.82 -20.78 -7.07
C PHE A 95 -15.86 -19.72 -7.45
N PRO A 96 -16.53 -19.85 -8.61
CA PRO A 96 -17.52 -18.87 -9.02
C PRO A 96 -18.63 -18.82 -7.98
N LYS A 97 -19.23 -17.64 -7.81
CA LYS A 97 -20.43 -17.51 -6.99
C LYS A 97 -21.48 -18.48 -7.52
N THR A 98 -22.06 -19.27 -6.63
CA THR A 98 -23.27 -20.00 -6.95
C THR A 98 -24.37 -18.97 -7.17
N SER A 99 -24.82 -18.80 -8.41
CA SER A 99 -26.05 -18.06 -8.67
C SER A 99 -27.14 -18.69 -7.82
N SER A 100 -27.82 -17.89 -6.99
CA SER A 100 -28.99 -18.35 -6.26
C SER A 100 -29.92 -19.03 -7.27
N PRO A 101 -30.43 -20.25 -7.02
CA PRO A 101 -31.24 -21.00 -7.99
C PRO A 101 -32.55 -20.34 -8.47
N GLY A 102 -32.82 -19.07 -8.14
CA GLY A 102 -34.03 -18.32 -8.50
C GLY A 102 -33.84 -17.19 -9.52
N GLU A 103 -32.61 -16.82 -9.90
CA GLU A 103 -32.36 -15.75 -10.90
C GLU A 103 -32.23 -16.28 -12.34
N ARG A 104 -33.05 -17.29 -12.71
CA ARG A 104 -33.29 -17.54 -14.13
C ARG A 104 -34.20 -16.45 -14.67
N ARG A 105 -33.56 -15.41 -15.22
CA ARG A 105 -34.13 -14.48 -16.18
C ARG A 105 -34.93 -15.30 -17.20
N GLY A 106 -36.23 -15.05 -17.29
CA GLY A 106 -37.16 -15.81 -18.11
C GLY A 106 -36.59 -16.09 -19.49
N GLU A 107 -36.54 -17.37 -19.82
CA GLU A 107 -36.36 -17.86 -21.18
C GLU A 107 -37.43 -17.17 -22.05
N ARG A 108 -37.01 -16.16 -22.84
CA ARG A 108 -37.77 -15.78 -24.01
C ARG A 108 -37.59 -16.90 -25.01
N GLU A 109 -38.69 -17.58 -25.29
CA GLU A 109 -38.84 -18.47 -26.42
C GLU A 109 -38.39 -17.73 -27.69
N ASP A 110 -37.34 -18.28 -28.30
CA ASP A 110 -36.75 -17.80 -29.54
C ASP A 110 -37.63 -18.32 -30.70
N GLU A 111 -38.75 -17.65 -30.95
CA GLU A 111 -39.49 -17.79 -32.20
C GLU A 111 -39.05 -16.70 -33.18
N GLY A 112 -38.11 -17.09 -34.04
CA GLY A 112 -37.96 -16.70 -35.45
C GLY A 112 -38.13 -15.23 -35.84
N ILE A 113 -37.04 -14.63 -36.34
CA ILE A 113 -37.07 -13.88 -37.60
C ILE A 113 -35.78 -14.20 -38.37
N SER A 114 -36.00 -14.64 -39.60
CA SER A 114 -35.06 -14.90 -40.69
C SER A 114 -34.34 -13.65 -41.18
N GLU A 115 -33.16 -13.90 -41.78
CA GLU A 115 -32.45 -13.18 -42.84
C GLU A 115 -32.97 -11.79 -43.29
N VAL A 116 -32.05 -10.84 -43.42
CA VAL A 116 -31.73 -10.06 -44.66
C VAL A 116 -31.00 -8.77 -44.27
N ASN A 117 -29.67 -8.72 -44.44
CA ASN A 117 -28.98 -7.84 -45.40
C ASN A 117 -27.49 -7.70 -45.10
N ARG A 118 -26.69 -8.14 -46.07
CA ARG A 118 -25.31 -7.73 -46.30
C ARG A 118 -25.28 -6.33 -46.92
N SER A 119 -24.10 -5.70 -46.86
CA SER A 119 -23.62 -4.57 -47.66
C SER A 119 -23.84 -3.18 -47.06
N ALA A 120 -22.77 -2.57 -46.53
CA ALA A 120 -21.99 -1.58 -47.29
C ALA A 120 -20.86 -1.01 -46.40
N ASP A 121 -19.65 -1.49 -46.65
CA ASP A 121 -18.44 -0.69 -46.53
C ASP A 121 -18.42 0.27 -47.73
N GLU A 122 -18.18 1.56 -47.49
CA GLU A 122 -17.20 2.39 -48.21
C GLU A 122 -17.47 3.91 -48.08
N ARG A 123 -16.38 4.63 -47.77
CA ARG A 123 -16.08 6.05 -48.11
C ARG A 123 -16.81 7.15 -47.32
N ASN A 124 -16.06 7.99 -46.61
CA ASN A 124 -15.48 9.18 -47.25
C ASN A 124 -14.44 9.90 -46.39
N SER A 125 -13.42 10.35 -47.10
CA SER A 125 -12.30 11.21 -46.74
C SER A 125 -12.67 12.69 -46.78
N GLU A 126 -11.87 13.48 -46.06
CA GLU A 126 -11.52 14.90 -46.30
C GLU A 126 -12.61 15.97 -46.14
N ASP A 127 -12.38 16.91 -45.21
CA ASP A 127 -12.70 18.32 -45.43
C ASP A 127 -11.71 19.22 -44.67
N GLU A 128 -10.98 20.03 -45.44
CA GLU A 128 -10.13 21.13 -44.98
C GLU A 128 -10.96 22.43 -44.95
N GLY A 129 -10.70 23.34 -44.00
CA GLY A 129 -11.28 24.68 -44.12
C GLY A 129 -11.02 25.64 -42.95
N ASN A 130 -9.92 26.37 -43.05
CA ASN A 130 -9.59 27.73 -42.58
C ASN A 130 -10.54 28.52 -41.63
N GLY A 131 -9.92 29.26 -40.70
CA GLY A 131 -10.49 30.45 -40.07
C GLY A 131 -9.49 31.21 -39.20
N ASP A 132 -9.04 32.36 -39.71
CA ASP A 132 -8.08 33.32 -39.19
C ASP A 132 -8.53 34.16 -37.96
N GLU A 133 -7.53 34.77 -37.32
CA GLU A 133 -7.50 36.08 -36.60
C GLU A 133 -8.32 36.27 -35.28
N GLN A 134 -7.65 36.63 -34.18
CA GLN A 134 -7.51 38.05 -33.73
C GLN A 134 -6.77 38.22 -32.39
N ASP A 135 -6.06 39.34 -32.32
CA ASP A 135 -5.34 39.96 -31.21
C ASP A 135 -6.16 40.20 -29.92
N GLY A 136 -5.46 40.24 -28.78
CA GLY A 136 -6.03 40.76 -27.53
C GLY A 136 -5.02 40.88 -26.39
N LYS A 137 -4.24 41.97 -26.40
CA LYS A 137 -3.44 42.46 -25.26
C LYS A 137 -4.35 42.87 -24.10
N HIS A 138 -4.00 42.51 -22.87
CA HIS A 138 -4.30 43.38 -21.71
C HIS A 138 -3.23 43.29 -20.63
N ASP A 139 -2.58 44.43 -20.42
CA ASP A 139 -1.78 44.81 -19.27
C ASP A 139 -2.69 45.30 -18.14
N GLY A 140 -2.25 45.20 -16.89
CA GLY A 140 -2.87 45.81 -15.70
C GLY A 140 -2.22 45.26 -14.43
N GLU A 141 -1.09 45.84 -14.01
CA GLU A 141 -0.96 46.92 -13.03
C GLU A 141 -0.96 46.46 -11.55
N GLU A 142 0.23 46.61 -10.97
CA GLU A 142 0.56 46.68 -9.54
C GLU A 142 -0.12 47.87 -8.81
N GLN A 143 -0.08 47.76 -7.47
CA GLN A 143 -0.28 48.76 -6.39
C GLN A 143 -1.50 48.41 -5.53
N GLY A 144 -1.44 48.32 -4.20
CA GLY A 144 -0.40 48.57 -3.22
C GLY A 144 -1.03 48.65 -1.80
N ASN A 145 -0.18 48.53 -0.79
CA ASN A 145 -0.28 49.04 0.60
C ASN A 145 -1.37 48.53 1.57
N GLY A 146 -0.93 48.25 2.81
CA GLY A 146 -1.78 48.40 3.99
C GLY A 146 -1.33 47.66 5.25
N ASP A 147 -0.42 48.26 6.01
CA ASP A 147 -0.13 47.92 7.43
C ASP A 147 -1.34 48.13 8.35
N GLY A 148 -1.37 47.40 9.48
CA GLY A 148 -2.16 47.74 10.68
C GLY A 148 -2.77 46.51 11.37
N ASP A 149 -2.11 45.89 12.35
CA ASP A 149 -2.09 46.23 13.79
C ASP A 149 -3.16 45.49 14.62
N GLN A 150 -2.75 45.27 15.87
CA GLN A 150 -3.20 44.38 16.95
C GLN A 150 -4.70 44.35 17.29
N SER A 151 -5.19 43.19 17.75
CA SER A 151 -6.00 43.09 18.98
C SER A 151 -6.44 41.66 19.33
N SER A 152 -5.97 41.23 20.50
CA SER A 152 -6.62 40.47 21.58
C SER A 152 -7.63 39.33 21.30
N THR A 153 -7.16 38.13 21.64
CA THR A 153 -7.77 37.12 22.52
C THR A 153 -9.19 37.35 23.06
N THR A 154 -10.10 36.44 22.70
CA THR A 154 -10.98 35.74 23.67
C THR A 154 -11.35 34.37 23.10
N ALA A 155 -10.79 33.31 23.68
CA ALA A 155 -11.15 31.93 23.41
C ALA A 155 -12.52 31.62 24.04
N THR A 156 -13.47 31.16 23.24
CA THR A 156 -14.72 30.58 23.73
C THR A 156 -14.75 29.13 23.23
N ALA A 157 -14.70 28.20 24.17
CA ALA A 157 -14.74 26.77 23.92
C ALA A 157 -16.11 26.39 23.33
N ALA A 158 -16.13 25.95 22.07
CA ALA A 158 -17.23 25.23 21.47
C ALA A 158 -16.78 23.77 21.31
N THR A 159 -17.39 22.91 22.12
CA THR A 159 -17.28 21.45 22.02
C THR A 159 -18.01 21.00 20.76
N GLU A 160 -17.31 20.93 19.63
CA GLU A 160 -17.81 20.22 18.45
C GLU A 160 -17.53 18.73 18.61
N GLN A 161 -18.62 17.97 18.65
CA GLN A 161 -18.59 16.52 18.64
C GLN A 161 -18.10 16.07 17.26
N HIS A 162 -16.83 15.68 17.17
CA HIS A 162 -16.30 14.98 16.00
C HIS A 162 -17.05 13.66 15.81
N GLN A 163 -17.78 13.57 14.70
CA GLN A 163 -18.15 12.29 14.13
C GLN A 163 -16.87 11.61 13.62
N PRO A 164 -16.67 10.31 13.88
CA PRO A 164 -15.53 9.59 13.33
C PRO A 164 -15.69 9.53 11.81
N THR A 165 -14.70 10.05 11.09
CA THR A 165 -14.54 9.80 9.66
C THR A 165 -14.24 8.31 9.48
N GLU A 166 -15.09 7.62 8.71
CA GLU A 166 -14.89 6.22 8.33
C GLU A 166 -13.49 6.08 7.71
N SER A 167 -12.68 5.15 8.21
CA SER A 167 -11.44 4.80 7.51
C SER A 167 -11.82 4.21 6.16
N ALA A 168 -11.01 4.46 5.14
CA ALA A 168 -11.24 3.98 3.78
C ALA A 168 -11.43 2.44 3.69
N ASP A 169 -10.97 1.70 4.71
CA ASP A 169 -11.11 0.25 4.86
C ASP A 169 -12.52 -0.21 5.31
N GLN A 170 -13.42 0.69 5.71
CA GLN A 170 -14.74 0.35 6.25
C GLN A 170 -15.93 0.70 5.35
N ALA A 171 -15.70 1.34 4.19
CA ALA A 171 -16.78 1.58 3.23
C ALA A 171 -17.39 0.22 2.81
N PRO A 172 -18.72 0.02 2.88
CA PRO A 172 -19.32 -1.25 2.52
C PRO A 172 -19.10 -1.53 1.03
N HIS A 173 -18.11 -2.38 0.72
CA HIS A 173 -17.81 -2.98 -0.59
C HIS A 173 -19.03 -3.50 -1.37
N LYS A 174 -20.16 -3.66 -0.69
CA LYS A 174 -21.39 -4.21 -1.24
C LYS A 174 -22.05 -3.31 -2.30
N GLU A 175 -21.72 -2.02 -2.37
CA GLU A 175 -22.40 -1.08 -3.28
C GLU A 175 -21.63 -0.75 -4.57
N ILE A 176 -20.29 -0.80 -4.58
CA ILE A 176 -19.50 -0.31 -5.74
C ILE A 176 -19.41 -1.37 -6.86
N PHE A 177 -19.34 -2.66 -6.53
CA PHE A 177 -19.17 -3.75 -7.51
C PHE A 177 -20.23 -4.86 -7.35
N PRO A 178 -21.47 -4.63 -7.83
CA PRO A 178 -22.50 -5.65 -7.79
C PRO A 178 -22.05 -6.90 -8.55
N GLY A 179 -22.01 -8.04 -7.85
CA GLY A 179 -21.62 -9.33 -8.43
C GLY A 179 -20.26 -9.86 -7.99
N TYR A 180 -19.34 -9.03 -7.52
CA TYR A 180 -17.96 -9.48 -7.18
C TYR A 180 -17.87 -10.08 -5.77
N GLY A 181 -18.63 -9.61 -4.79
CA GLY A 181 -18.54 -10.12 -3.40
C GLY A 181 -17.36 -9.47 -2.69
N PRO A 182 -17.06 -9.82 -1.42
CA PRO A 182 -16.02 -9.10 -0.71
C PRO A 182 -14.64 -9.44 -1.26
N PRO A 183 -13.66 -8.55 -1.03
CA PRO A 183 -12.28 -8.73 -1.47
C PRO A 183 -11.67 -10.06 -1.05
N ILE A 184 -10.75 -10.54 -1.87
CA ILE A 184 -9.96 -11.74 -1.63
C ILE A 184 -8.54 -11.31 -1.26
N TRP A 185 -8.08 -11.74 -0.09
CA TRP A 185 -6.68 -11.66 0.29
C TRP A 185 -5.79 -12.31 -0.77
N CYS A 186 -4.77 -11.59 -1.22
CA CYS A 186 -3.74 -12.10 -2.12
C CYS A 186 -2.35 -11.67 -1.65
N ASN A 187 -1.32 -12.26 -2.26
CA ASN A 187 0.07 -11.84 -2.10
C ASN A 187 0.79 -11.55 -3.44
N PRO A 188 0.59 -12.34 -4.49
CA PRO A 188 1.25 -12.08 -5.77
C PRO A 188 0.85 -10.70 -6.33
N GLY A 189 1.84 -9.96 -6.82
CA GLY A 189 1.58 -8.68 -7.49
C GLY A 189 1.27 -7.50 -6.58
N ARG A 190 1.42 -7.61 -5.24
CA ARG A 190 1.18 -6.45 -4.37
C ARG A 190 2.07 -5.25 -4.73
N LEU A 191 1.45 -4.08 -4.89
CA LEU A 191 2.10 -2.80 -5.07
C LEU A 191 2.57 -2.27 -3.71
N GLY A 192 3.59 -1.41 -3.73
CA GLY A 192 4.09 -0.77 -2.52
C GLY A 192 4.57 -1.75 -1.42
N GLN A 193 4.94 -2.99 -1.79
CA GLN A 193 5.40 -4.06 -0.90
C GLN A 193 6.94 -4.19 -0.95
N PRO A 194 7.69 -3.69 0.04
CA PRO A 194 9.13 -3.90 0.08
C PRO A 194 9.49 -5.38 0.21
N ARG A 195 10.53 -5.78 -0.52
CA ARG A 195 11.11 -7.13 -0.48
C ARG A 195 12.56 -7.04 -0.02
N ILE A 196 12.86 -7.67 1.11
CA ILE A 196 14.17 -7.59 1.78
C ILE A 196 14.81 -8.97 1.80
N THR A 197 16.11 -9.05 1.53
CA THR A 197 16.90 -10.28 1.71
C THR A 197 17.87 -10.09 2.87
N LEU A 198 17.78 -10.96 3.88
CA LEU A 198 18.67 -10.98 5.05
C LEU A 198 20.01 -11.65 4.72
N LEU A 199 20.99 -11.54 5.61
CA LEU A 199 22.34 -12.10 5.41
C LEU A 199 22.36 -13.62 5.28
N ASP A 200 21.40 -14.32 5.88
CA ASP A 200 21.28 -15.77 5.82
C ASP A 200 20.52 -16.26 4.56
N GLY A 201 20.08 -15.34 3.69
CA GLY A 201 19.30 -15.63 2.49
C GLY A 201 17.78 -15.66 2.71
N THR A 202 17.30 -15.47 3.94
CA THR A 202 15.88 -15.30 4.24
C THR A 202 15.33 -14.10 3.48
N LYS A 203 14.18 -14.25 2.83
CA LYS A 203 13.48 -13.15 2.13
C LYS A 203 12.24 -12.75 2.90
N VAL A 204 11.97 -11.46 2.98
CA VAL A 204 10.86 -10.88 3.74
C VAL A 204 10.06 -9.98 2.81
N GLU A 205 8.77 -10.25 2.66
CA GLU A 205 7.79 -9.40 1.99
C GLU A 205 6.92 -8.75 3.07
N ILE A 206 6.73 -7.43 3.02
CA ILE A 206 6.06 -6.66 4.09
C ILE A 206 4.88 -5.91 3.50
N ALA A 207 3.67 -6.25 3.93
CA ALA A 207 2.44 -5.50 3.68
C ALA A 207 2.18 -5.26 2.17
N GLY A 208 1.91 -4.01 1.76
CA GLY A 208 1.57 -3.59 0.40
C GLY A 208 0.06 -3.50 0.15
N GLU A 209 -0.32 -3.22 -1.08
CA GLU A 209 -1.71 -3.18 -1.54
C GLU A 209 -1.93 -4.05 -2.78
N HIS A 210 -3.18 -4.41 -3.06
CA HIS A 210 -3.55 -5.06 -4.32
C HIS A 210 -4.30 -4.08 -5.22
N GLU A 211 -3.71 -3.76 -6.38
CA GLU A 211 -4.26 -2.82 -7.38
C GLU A 211 -4.65 -1.47 -6.75
N ASP A 212 -5.51 -0.70 -7.41
CA ASP A 212 -6.05 0.56 -6.90
C ASP A 212 -7.50 0.38 -6.40
N PHE A 213 -8.08 1.45 -5.85
CA PHE A 213 -9.42 1.42 -5.26
C PHE A 213 -10.57 1.14 -6.26
N TYR A 214 -10.29 1.10 -7.57
CA TYR A 214 -11.26 0.69 -8.58
C TYR A 214 -11.29 -0.84 -8.77
N ASP A 215 -10.36 -1.58 -8.17
CA ASP A 215 -10.41 -3.04 -8.18
C ASP A 215 -11.36 -3.56 -7.07
N PRO A 216 -12.29 -4.49 -7.39
CA PRO A 216 -13.19 -5.07 -6.40
C PRO A 216 -12.49 -5.89 -5.30
N ASP A 217 -11.24 -6.28 -5.50
CA ASP A 217 -10.37 -6.98 -4.57
C ASP A 217 -9.34 -6.05 -3.89
N PHE A 218 -9.44 -4.74 -4.07
CA PHE A 218 -8.55 -3.77 -3.41
C PHE A 218 -8.49 -3.97 -1.90
N LEU A 219 -7.28 -4.16 -1.40
CA LEU A 219 -6.96 -4.33 0.01
C LEU A 219 -5.56 -3.81 0.27
N VAL A 220 -5.40 -3.07 1.37
CA VAL A 220 -4.09 -2.78 1.96
C VAL A 220 -3.81 -3.79 3.05
N TYR A 221 -2.58 -4.28 3.12
CA TYR A 221 -2.21 -5.40 3.98
C TYR A 221 -1.29 -4.97 5.12
N ASN A 222 -1.20 -5.80 6.16
CA ASN A 222 -0.26 -5.62 7.27
C ASN A 222 0.48 -6.92 7.65
N ASP A 223 0.35 -7.98 6.84
CA ASP A 223 1.05 -9.24 7.06
C ASP A 223 2.52 -9.15 6.60
N VAL A 224 3.35 -10.00 7.20
CA VAL A 224 4.76 -10.20 6.82
C VAL A 224 4.94 -11.64 6.40
N ILE A 225 5.44 -11.85 5.18
CA ILE A 225 5.74 -13.19 4.66
C ILE A 225 7.25 -13.40 4.66
N VAL A 226 7.67 -14.42 5.39
CA VAL A 226 9.08 -14.79 5.55
C VAL A 226 9.33 -16.07 4.78
N TYR A 227 10.15 -16.01 3.74
CA TYR A 227 10.62 -17.16 2.97
C TYR A 227 12.00 -17.56 3.47
N HIS A 228 12.07 -18.77 4.01
CA HIS A 228 13.29 -19.32 4.60
C HIS A 228 14.23 -19.88 3.50
N PRO A 229 15.54 -19.99 3.76
CA PRO A 229 16.50 -20.53 2.80
C PRO A 229 16.21 -21.98 2.35
N ASP A 230 15.47 -22.74 3.15
CA ASP A 230 15.04 -24.10 2.84
C ASP A 230 13.80 -24.17 1.92
N LYS A 231 13.37 -23.02 1.38
CA LYS A 231 12.20 -22.83 0.51
C LYS A 231 10.85 -23.03 1.20
N THR A 232 10.82 -23.13 2.53
CA THR A 232 9.57 -22.98 3.29
C THR A 232 9.25 -21.50 3.49
N PHE A 233 8.03 -21.20 3.91
CA PHE A 233 7.65 -19.84 4.28
C PHE A 233 6.71 -19.83 5.48
N THR A 234 6.61 -18.66 6.10
CA THR A 234 5.69 -18.37 7.21
C THR A 234 5.01 -17.05 6.96
N ILE A 235 3.69 -17.01 7.13
CA ILE A 235 2.90 -15.77 7.05
C ILE A 235 2.64 -15.33 8.49
N TYR A 236 3.04 -14.11 8.82
CA TYR A 236 2.83 -13.50 10.12
C TYR A 236 1.77 -12.41 10.00
N GLY A 237 0.71 -12.52 10.80
CA GLY A 237 -0.31 -11.49 10.98
C GLY A 237 -0.04 -10.71 12.25
N TYR A 238 -0.41 -9.43 12.24
CA TYR A 238 -0.23 -8.53 13.37
C TYR A 238 -1.57 -7.88 13.74
N PRO A 239 -1.77 -7.53 15.03
CA PRO A 239 -2.86 -6.67 15.44
C PRO A 239 -2.77 -5.34 14.71
N GLU A 240 -3.93 -4.82 14.30
CA GLU A 240 -4.03 -3.56 13.56
C GLU A 240 -3.45 -2.39 14.38
N GLU A 241 -3.59 -2.44 15.71
CA GLU A 241 -3.05 -1.45 16.63
C GLU A 241 -1.51 -1.46 16.75
N ASP A 242 -0.87 -2.60 16.51
CA ASP A 242 0.59 -2.75 16.57
C ASP A 242 1.23 -2.41 15.22
N PHE A 243 0.58 -2.81 14.13
CA PHE A 243 1.01 -2.54 12.77
C PHE A 243 -0.22 -2.43 11.86
N PRO A 244 -0.70 -1.22 11.56
CA PRO A 244 -1.84 -1.01 10.69
C PRO A 244 -1.49 -1.34 9.23
N PRO A 245 -2.49 -1.55 8.37
CA PRO A 245 -2.29 -1.67 6.92
C PRO A 245 -1.41 -0.55 6.36
N THR A 246 -0.44 -0.92 5.54
CA THR A 246 0.51 0.02 4.95
C THR A 246 1.01 -0.40 3.58
N ASP A 247 1.25 0.59 2.75
CA ASP A 247 1.66 0.51 1.36
C ASP A 247 2.63 1.66 1.04
N PHE A 248 3.40 1.48 -0.03
CA PHE A 248 4.39 2.44 -0.56
C PHE A 248 5.37 3.00 0.47
N HIS A 249 5.55 2.28 1.58
CA HIS A 249 6.57 2.54 2.57
C HIS A 249 7.93 2.01 2.07
N THR A 250 9.01 2.33 2.77
CA THR A 250 10.31 1.69 2.56
C THR A 250 10.62 0.74 3.71
N ALA A 251 11.40 -0.31 3.43
CA ALA A 251 11.92 -1.19 4.46
C ALA A 251 13.45 -1.29 4.32
N THR A 252 14.17 -1.10 5.43
CA THR A 252 15.64 -1.06 5.45
C THR A 252 16.17 -2.03 6.51
N TYR A 253 16.92 -3.05 6.08
CA TYR A 253 17.56 -4.00 7.01
C TYR A 253 18.81 -3.41 7.65
N HIS A 254 18.89 -3.51 8.97
CA HIS A 254 20.03 -3.13 9.80
C HIS A 254 20.66 -4.40 10.42
N PRO A 255 21.78 -4.90 9.87
CA PRO A 255 22.41 -6.13 10.35
C PRO A 255 22.86 -6.06 11.81
N GLY A 256 23.37 -4.90 12.24
CA GLY A 256 23.92 -4.72 13.59
C GLY A 256 22.90 -4.91 14.72
N SER A 257 21.62 -4.72 14.43
CA SER A 257 20.51 -4.95 15.37
C SER A 257 19.58 -6.08 14.94
N SER A 258 19.91 -6.81 13.86
CA SER A 258 19.08 -7.90 13.30
C SER A 258 17.61 -7.47 13.13
N SER A 259 17.42 -6.38 12.39
CA SER A 259 16.14 -5.68 12.38
C SER A 259 15.86 -5.01 11.05
N ILE A 260 14.59 -4.86 10.70
CA ILE A 260 14.12 -4.11 9.54
C ILE A 260 13.38 -2.87 10.05
N TYR A 261 13.77 -1.69 9.55
CA TYR A 261 13.06 -0.44 9.79
C TYR A 261 12.09 -0.17 8.65
N ILE A 262 10.83 0.04 8.97
CA ILE A 262 9.74 0.29 8.03
C ILE A 262 9.38 1.76 8.18
N ILE A 263 9.45 2.56 7.11
CA ILE A 263 9.29 4.02 7.18
C ILE A 263 8.29 4.48 6.13
N GLY A 264 7.37 5.36 6.55
CA GLY A 264 6.35 5.96 5.70
C GLY A 264 5.12 5.08 5.53
N ASN A 265 4.12 5.64 4.84
CA ASN A 265 2.85 4.99 4.51
C ASN A 265 2.08 5.90 3.53
N MET A 266 1.45 5.35 2.48
CA MET A 266 0.53 6.12 1.63
C MET A 266 -0.89 6.11 2.20
N SER A 267 -1.33 4.95 2.69
CA SER A 267 -2.66 4.73 3.28
C SER A 267 -2.82 5.26 4.71
N ALA A 268 -1.99 6.22 5.14
CA ALA A 268 -2.15 6.84 6.45
C ALA A 268 -3.46 7.66 6.51
N PRO A 269 -4.19 7.66 7.64
CA PRO A 269 -5.39 8.49 7.78
C PRO A 269 -5.10 9.96 7.47
N SER A 270 -6.10 10.64 6.88
CA SER A 270 -6.03 12.08 6.64
C SER A 270 -5.66 12.83 7.92
N GLY A 271 -4.78 13.83 7.81
CA GLY A 271 -4.28 14.59 8.95
C GLY A 271 -3.13 13.92 9.72
N THR A 272 -2.62 12.76 9.28
CA THR A 272 -1.39 12.19 9.83
C THR A 272 -0.21 13.12 9.52
N VAL A 273 0.32 13.79 10.55
CA VAL A 273 1.42 14.76 10.40
C VAL A 273 2.79 14.12 10.63
N GLU A 274 2.86 13.01 11.35
CA GLU A 274 4.13 12.35 11.69
C GLU A 274 4.47 11.25 10.67
N THR A 275 5.76 10.99 10.48
CA THR A 275 6.22 9.88 9.66
C THR A 275 6.06 8.57 10.44
N PRO A 276 5.23 7.61 9.99
CA PRO A 276 5.17 6.30 10.61
C PRO A 276 6.53 5.61 10.52
N VAL A 277 7.01 5.09 11.65
CA VAL A 277 8.24 4.31 11.70
C VAL A 277 8.00 3.08 12.56
N TYR A 278 8.29 1.91 12.00
CA TYR A 278 8.22 0.64 12.71
C TYR A 278 9.56 -0.07 12.71
N TRP A 279 9.71 -0.90 13.72
CA TRP A 279 10.87 -1.75 13.94
C TRP A 279 10.42 -3.20 13.95
N LEU A 280 10.77 -3.96 12.91
CA LEU A 280 10.53 -5.40 12.80
C LEU A 280 11.81 -6.16 13.16
N ARG A 281 11.78 -6.87 14.28
CA ARG A 281 12.92 -7.65 14.77
C ARG A 281 12.98 -9.01 14.06
N THR A 282 14.11 -9.33 13.42
CA THR A 282 14.20 -10.54 12.58
C THR A 282 14.45 -11.83 13.37
N THR A 283 14.68 -11.74 14.69
CA THR A 283 14.91 -12.93 15.54
C THR A 283 13.62 -13.62 15.98
N ASP A 284 12.53 -12.88 16.08
CA ASP A 284 11.22 -13.38 16.52
C ASP A 284 10.04 -12.75 15.77
N TRP A 285 10.31 -11.93 14.76
CA TRP A 285 9.33 -11.28 13.89
C TRP A 285 8.34 -10.39 14.65
N LYS A 286 8.72 -9.84 15.81
CA LYS A 286 7.91 -8.83 16.48
C LYS A 286 8.08 -7.48 15.83
N ILE A 287 6.97 -6.76 15.71
CA ILE A 287 6.95 -5.40 15.19
C ILE A 287 6.61 -4.40 16.31
N PHE A 288 7.27 -3.24 16.30
CA PHE A 288 7.05 -2.20 17.28
C PHE A 288 6.92 -0.85 16.59
N PRO A 289 5.89 -0.05 16.89
CA PRO A 289 5.88 1.35 16.49
C PRO A 289 7.00 2.08 17.23
N LEU A 290 7.73 2.90 16.50
CA LEU A 290 8.71 3.81 17.05
C LEU A 290 8.11 5.21 17.10
N ALA A 291 8.55 6.01 18.08
CA ALA A 291 8.16 7.42 18.20
C ALA A 291 9.41 8.30 18.02
N PRO A 292 9.90 8.49 16.77
CA PRO A 292 10.98 9.41 16.52
C PRO A 292 10.63 10.84 16.90
N THR A 293 11.64 11.61 17.25
CA THR A 293 11.52 13.04 17.58
C THR A 293 12.27 13.89 16.56
N GLY A 294 12.17 15.21 16.69
CA GLY A 294 12.84 16.15 15.78
C GLY A 294 11.99 16.50 14.56
N LYS A 295 12.61 17.17 13.60
CA LYS A 295 11.92 17.64 12.39
C LYS A 295 11.86 16.49 11.39
N SER A 296 10.67 15.96 11.13
CA SER A 296 10.42 14.82 10.25
C SER A 296 9.92 15.26 8.86
N PRO A 297 9.97 14.37 7.85
CA PRO A 297 9.36 14.62 6.54
C PRO A 297 7.84 14.80 6.60
N GLY A 298 7.20 14.25 7.63
CA GLY A 298 5.75 14.11 7.73
C GLY A 298 5.26 12.79 7.13
N CYS A 299 3.96 12.67 6.82
CA CYS A 299 3.46 11.50 6.13
C CYS A 299 4.07 11.44 4.72
N ILE A 300 4.93 10.45 4.48
CA ILE A 300 5.71 10.30 3.25
C ILE A 300 5.54 8.89 2.70
N ALA A 301 5.36 8.76 1.39
CA ALA A 301 5.30 7.49 0.69
C ALA A 301 6.06 7.57 -0.63
N GLN A 302 6.23 6.41 -1.29
CA GLN A 302 6.94 6.29 -2.58
C GLN A 302 8.35 6.90 -2.56
N HIS A 303 8.95 7.02 -1.37
CA HIS A 303 10.29 7.57 -1.19
C HIS A 303 11.34 6.46 -1.32
N ARG A 304 12.61 6.87 -1.28
CA ARG A 304 13.76 5.98 -1.19
C ARG A 304 14.35 6.08 0.21
N ALA A 305 14.88 4.96 0.69
CA ALA A 305 15.60 4.90 1.94
C ALA A 305 16.91 4.11 1.78
N GLU A 306 17.96 4.52 2.49
CA GLU A 306 19.23 3.82 2.53
C GLU A 306 19.84 3.89 3.93
N LEU A 307 20.38 2.75 4.38
CA LEU A 307 21.18 2.68 5.60
C LEU A 307 22.61 3.17 5.35
N GLN A 308 23.09 4.08 6.19
CA GLN A 308 24.46 4.57 6.22
C GLN A 308 24.98 4.60 7.66
N GLY A 309 25.74 3.59 8.06
CA GLY A 309 26.12 3.40 9.47
C GLY A 309 24.87 3.19 10.33
N ASP A 310 24.73 3.98 11.40
CA ASP A 310 23.58 3.93 12.32
C ASP A 310 22.45 4.91 11.93
N GLU A 311 22.35 5.28 10.65
CA GLU A 311 21.39 6.26 10.15
C GLU A 311 20.68 5.79 8.91
N ILE A 312 19.39 6.09 8.79
CA ILE A 312 18.62 5.87 7.57
C ILE A 312 18.37 7.22 6.91
N ARG A 313 18.87 7.36 5.68
CA ARG A 313 18.58 8.52 4.83
C ARG A 313 17.33 8.26 4.02
N VAL A 314 16.43 9.23 3.96
CA VAL A 314 15.17 9.19 3.23
C VAL A 314 15.09 10.36 2.26
N TRP A 315 14.75 10.12 0.99
CA TRP A 315 14.64 11.18 -0.02
C TRP A 315 13.69 10.81 -1.16
N GLY A 316 13.25 11.82 -1.92
CA GLY A 316 12.24 11.67 -2.96
C GLY A 316 10.88 11.26 -2.39
N GLY A 317 9.98 10.82 -3.27
CA GLY A 317 8.62 10.42 -2.90
C GLY A 317 7.66 11.59 -2.73
N ARG A 318 6.45 11.27 -2.28
CA ARG A 318 5.35 12.20 -2.07
C ARG A 318 5.05 12.36 -0.60
N ARG A 319 4.61 13.56 -0.22
CA ARG A 319 4.16 13.88 1.14
C ARG A 319 2.68 14.20 1.12
N TYR A 320 1.97 13.70 2.11
CA TYR A 320 0.54 13.87 2.26
C TYR A 320 0.27 14.76 3.48
N GLY A 321 -0.42 15.88 3.26
CA GLY A 321 -0.73 16.86 4.30
C GLY A 321 0.44 17.79 4.63
N GLY A 322 0.17 19.10 4.60
CA GLY A 322 1.12 20.12 5.07
C GLY A 322 1.58 21.17 4.04
N GLY A 323 0.69 21.62 3.16
CA GLY A 323 0.87 22.85 2.37
C GLY A 323 -0.40 23.70 2.39
N ASN A 324 -0.34 24.91 2.95
CA ASN A 324 -1.34 25.99 2.87
C ASN A 324 -2.84 25.65 3.01
N GLY A 325 -3.20 24.64 3.80
CA GLY A 325 -4.58 24.48 4.31
C GLY A 325 -5.55 23.69 3.44
N GLU A 326 -5.10 23.05 2.36
CA GLU A 326 -5.92 22.06 1.66
C GLU A 326 -5.52 20.64 2.10
N GLU A 327 -6.36 20.08 2.97
CA GLU A 327 -6.36 18.67 3.34
C GLU A 327 -6.43 17.81 2.07
N GLY A 328 -5.52 16.84 1.94
CA GLY A 328 -5.42 15.98 0.74
C GLY A 328 -4.47 16.46 -0.36
N SER A 329 -3.78 17.60 -0.21
CA SER A 329 -2.74 18.02 -1.18
C SER A 329 -1.49 17.13 -1.08
N GLU A 330 -1.12 16.55 -2.21
CA GLU A 330 0.10 15.77 -2.40
C GLU A 330 1.22 16.68 -2.89
N VAL A 331 2.37 16.65 -2.23
CA VAL A 331 3.52 17.49 -2.61
C VAL A 331 4.77 16.62 -2.70
N GLU A 332 5.55 16.80 -3.77
CA GLU A 332 6.84 16.14 -3.91
C GLU A 332 7.77 16.50 -2.73
N ASN A 333 8.44 15.48 -2.19
CA ASN A 333 9.43 15.70 -1.16
C ASN A 333 10.74 16.23 -1.77
N GLY A 334 10.89 17.55 -1.83
CA GLY A 334 12.09 18.21 -2.33
C GLY A 334 13.32 18.17 -1.41
N LYS A 335 13.30 17.36 -0.34
CA LYS A 335 14.37 17.32 0.69
C LYS A 335 14.82 15.90 1.01
N ALA A 336 16.06 15.79 1.48
CA ALA A 336 16.54 14.59 2.15
C ALA A 336 16.36 14.73 3.67
N TRP A 337 16.10 13.60 4.31
CA TRP A 337 15.88 13.47 5.74
C TRP A 337 16.76 12.35 6.28
N VAL A 338 17.17 12.46 7.53
CA VAL A 338 18.00 11.43 8.18
C VAL A 338 17.38 11.08 9.52
N LEU A 339 17.07 9.80 9.70
CA LEU A 339 16.70 9.20 10.97
C LEU A 339 17.94 8.58 11.61
N ARG A 340 18.40 9.12 12.73
CA ARG A 340 19.47 8.50 13.52
C ARG A 340 18.89 7.42 14.41
N LEU A 341 19.35 6.18 14.25
CA LEU A 341 18.73 5.01 14.88
C LEU A 341 19.02 4.91 16.38
N LYS A 342 20.16 5.43 16.83
CA LYS A 342 20.59 5.37 18.24
C LYS A 342 19.62 6.04 19.21
N ASP A 343 18.99 7.13 18.81
CA ASP A 343 18.10 7.93 19.66
C ASP A 343 16.80 8.37 18.96
N LEU A 344 16.56 7.84 17.77
CA LEU A 344 15.34 8.06 16.99
C LEU A 344 15.07 9.55 16.76
N VAL A 345 16.08 10.28 16.30
CA VAL A 345 15.96 11.70 15.99
C VAL A 345 16.02 11.92 14.48
N TRP A 346 14.98 12.54 13.95
CA TRP A 346 14.93 13.07 12.59
C TRP A 346 15.63 14.42 12.48
N ARG A 347 16.30 14.61 11.34
CA ARG A 347 16.83 15.90 10.90
C ARG A 347 16.80 16.02 9.38
N GLU A 348 16.88 17.25 8.91
CA GLU A 348 17.12 17.55 7.49
C GLU A 348 18.56 17.11 7.13
N GLY A 349 18.71 16.46 5.97
CA GLY A 349 19.92 15.72 5.57
C GLY A 349 20.90 16.46 4.68
#